data_AF-A0A352GIX5-F1
#
_entry.id   AF-A0A352GIX5-F1
#
_cell.length_a   1.000
_cell.length_b   1.000
_cell.length_c   1.000
_cell.angle_alpha   90.00
_cell.angle_beta   90.00
_cell.angle_gamma   90.00
#
_symmetry.space_group_name_H-M   'P 1'
#
loop_
_entity.id
_entity.type
_entity.pdbx_description
1 polymer ?
#
loop_
_entity_poly.entity_id
_entity_poly.type
_entity_poly.pdbx_seq_one_letter_code
_entity_poly.pdbx_strand_id
1 'polypeptide(L)'
;VRDDDLQEALGGAVVVENRGGGGGTIGAALVAGAKPDGYTLLFATAGSHSINPNLRKIKYDPIKDFQPISAGVVSSLLMVVHPSVPAKTLKELIALTSSGKEQYNFASGGIGTLAHVAGELYNQKTGSKLTHVPYKGAGPALNDAVAGRIQVYMNNIPKILPHVQSGALRPLALGAAKRSALLPDVPTTAEAGMT
;
A
#
# COMPACT_ATOMS: atom_id res chain seq x y z
N VAL A 1 16.41 -1.06 -0.19
CA VAL A 1 17.57 -1.81 0.31
C VAL A 1 17.30 -3.26 0.02
N ARG A 2 18.11 -3.90 -0.82
CA ARG A 2 18.04 -5.36 -1.00
C ARG A 2 18.71 -6.00 0.20
N ASP A 3 18.32 -7.21 0.58
CA ASP A 3 18.89 -7.90 1.74
C ASP A 3 20.41 -8.05 1.57
N ASP A 4 20.87 -8.26 0.34
CA ASP A 4 22.28 -8.32 -0.06
C ASP A 4 23.07 -7.06 0.33
N ASP A 5 22.51 -5.86 0.09
CA ASP A 5 23.17 -4.58 0.42
C ASP A 5 23.33 -4.42 1.94
N LEU A 6 22.35 -4.90 2.71
CA LEU A 6 22.37 -4.82 4.16
C LEU A 6 23.31 -5.87 4.77
N GLN A 7 23.38 -7.06 4.17
CA GLN A 7 24.34 -8.09 4.55
C GLN A 7 25.78 -7.62 4.37
N GLU A 8 26.07 -6.98 3.24
CA GLU A 8 27.39 -6.40 2.98
C GLU A 8 27.75 -5.32 4.01
N ALA A 9 26.81 -4.41 4.30
CA ALA A 9 27.03 -3.33 5.26
C ALA A 9 27.19 -3.82 6.72
N LEU A 10 26.46 -4.88 7.11
CA LEU A 10 26.49 -5.42 8.47
C LEU A 10 27.56 -6.50 8.68
N GLY A 11 28.18 -7.01 7.61
CA GLY A 11 29.16 -8.08 7.68
C GLY A 11 28.60 -9.42 8.17
N GLY A 12 27.28 -9.62 8.03
CA GLY A 12 26.58 -10.79 8.57
C GLY A 12 25.28 -11.08 7.83
N ALA A 13 24.75 -12.30 8.01
CA ALA A 13 23.52 -12.72 7.37
C ALA A 13 22.31 -11.93 7.90
N VAL A 14 21.48 -11.46 6.97
CA VAL A 14 20.18 -10.82 7.25
C VAL A 14 19.12 -11.79 6.78
N VAL A 15 18.26 -12.24 7.71
CA VAL A 15 17.15 -13.15 7.43
C VAL A 15 15.85 -12.36 7.46
N VAL A 16 15.14 -12.30 6.34
CA VAL A 16 13.85 -11.61 6.24
C VAL A 16 12.71 -12.55 6.55
N GLU A 17 12.00 -12.27 7.65
CA GLU A 17 10.77 -12.97 8.02
C GLU A 17 9.52 -12.12 7.76
N ASN A 18 8.64 -12.59 6.87
CA ASN A 18 7.35 -11.93 6.63
C ASN A 18 6.30 -12.33 7.69
N ARG A 19 6.15 -11.51 8.72
CA ARG A 19 5.11 -11.65 9.76
C ARG A 19 3.86 -10.83 9.42
N GLY A 20 3.06 -11.33 8.48
CA GLY A 20 1.87 -10.66 7.99
C GLY A 20 0.68 -10.61 8.97
N GLY A 21 -0.27 -9.70 8.72
CA GLY A 21 -1.55 -9.60 9.43
C GLY A 21 -1.71 -8.36 10.30
N GLY A 22 -2.97 -8.04 10.65
CA GLY A 22 -3.31 -6.91 11.53
C GLY A 22 -2.86 -5.53 11.01
N GLY A 23 -2.64 -5.36 9.71
CA GLY A 23 -2.09 -4.12 9.15
C GLY A 23 -0.64 -3.84 9.55
N GLY A 24 0.12 -4.87 9.93
CA GLY A 24 1.52 -4.76 10.39
C GLY A 24 1.67 -4.79 11.91
N THR A 25 0.57 -4.77 12.66
CA THR A 25 0.61 -4.78 14.14
C THR A 25 1.13 -6.07 14.74
N ILE A 26 0.97 -7.21 14.05
CA ILE A 26 1.46 -8.52 14.53
C ILE A 26 3.00 -8.54 14.53
N GLY A 27 3.62 -8.19 13.41
CA GLY A 27 5.08 -8.10 13.31
C GLY A 27 5.65 -7.03 14.25
N ALA A 28 5.00 -5.87 14.36
CA ALA A 28 5.45 -4.82 15.26
C ALA A 28 5.39 -5.25 16.73
N ALA A 29 4.31 -5.89 17.19
CA ALA A 29 4.21 -6.39 18.56
C ALA A 29 5.27 -7.45 18.88
N LEU A 30 5.63 -8.28 17.90
CA LEU A 30 6.71 -9.26 18.05
C LEU A 30 8.05 -8.58 18.27
N VAL A 31 8.39 -7.57 17.46
CA VAL A 31 9.68 -6.87 17.58
C VAL A 31 9.72 -6.00 18.84
N ALA A 32 8.61 -5.36 19.24
CA ALA A 32 8.52 -4.62 20.49
C ALA A 32 8.81 -5.49 21.73
N GLY A 33 8.47 -6.78 21.67
CA GLY A 33 8.76 -7.75 22.73
C GLY A 33 10.11 -8.46 22.61
N ALA A 34 10.92 -8.14 21.60
CA ALA A 34 12.21 -8.78 21.39
C ALA A 34 13.29 -8.21 22.33
N LYS A 35 14.43 -8.91 22.44
CA LYS A 35 15.59 -8.38 23.15
C LYS A 35 16.11 -7.13 22.41
N PRO A 36 16.40 -6.01 23.11
CA PRO A 36 16.94 -4.80 22.49
C PRO A 36 18.46 -4.92 22.22
N ASP A 37 18.86 -5.98 21.52
CA ASP A 37 20.26 -6.32 21.23
C ASP A 37 20.69 -6.02 19.77
N GLY A 38 19.76 -5.50 18.96
CA GLY A 38 20.00 -5.11 17.57
C GLY A 38 19.84 -6.24 16.54
N TYR A 39 19.58 -7.48 16.97
CA TYR A 39 19.43 -8.62 16.05
C TYR A 39 18.01 -8.84 15.53
N THR A 40 17.02 -8.21 16.17
CA THR A 40 15.62 -8.25 15.72
C THR A 40 15.18 -6.85 15.30
N LEU A 41 15.00 -6.64 13.99
CA LEU A 41 14.63 -5.35 13.41
C LEU A 41 13.23 -5.39 12.83
N LEU A 42 12.52 -4.26 12.95
CA LEU A 42 11.23 -4.06 12.30
C LEU A 42 11.40 -3.18 11.06
N PHE A 43 10.96 -3.67 9.90
CA PHE A 43 10.69 -2.79 8.78
C PHE A 43 9.36 -2.07 9.00
N ALA A 44 9.40 -0.94 9.72
CA ALA A 44 8.23 -0.20 10.15
C ALA A 44 7.48 0.41 8.95
N THR A 45 6.16 0.53 9.08
CA THR A 45 5.29 1.11 8.05
C THR A 45 4.33 2.12 8.66
N ALA A 46 3.70 2.95 7.82
CA ALA A 46 2.59 3.79 8.25
C ALA A 46 1.48 2.99 8.93
N GLY A 47 1.25 1.74 8.50
CA GLY A 47 0.30 0.81 9.12
C GLY A 47 0.62 0.55 10.59
N SER A 48 1.85 0.12 10.88
CA SER A 48 2.26 -0.25 12.24
C SER A 48 2.45 0.94 13.17
N HIS A 49 2.93 2.08 12.68
CA HIS A 49 3.37 3.18 13.56
C HIS A 49 2.48 4.43 13.54
N SER A 50 1.53 4.54 12.61
CA SER A 50 0.66 5.71 12.52
C SER A 50 -0.82 5.32 12.45
N ILE A 51 -1.21 4.48 11.49
CA ILE A 51 -2.62 4.15 11.23
C ILE A 51 -3.20 3.30 12.36
N ASN A 52 -2.64 2.12 12.64
CA ASN A 52 -3.25 1.22 13.62
C ASN A 52 -3.29 1.75 15.06
N PRO A 53 -2.28 2.49 15.57
CA PRO A 53 -2.38 3.16 16.87
C PRO A 53 -3.60 4.09 17.00
N ASN A 54 -4.00 4.74 15.89
CA ASN A 54 -5.16 5.63 15.85
C ASN A 54 -6.47 4.93 15.45
N LEU A 55 -6.38 3.76 14.83
CA LEU A 55 -7.53 2.99 14.35
C LEU A 55 -8.10 2.03 15.41
N ARG A 56 -7.23 1.48 16.28
CA ARG A 56 -7.62 0.46 17.25
C ARG A 56 -6.63 0.36 18.41
N LYS A 57 -7.02 -0.33 19.48
CA LYS A 57 -6.11 -0.71 20.56
C LYS A 57 -5.06 -1.72 20.04
N ILE A 58 -3.79 -1.43 20.29
CA ILE A 58 -2.63 -2.27 19.90
C ILE A 58 -1.82 -2.69 21.14
N LYS A 59 -0.87 -3.62 20.96
CA LYS A 59 -0.09 -4.25 22.04
C LYS A 59 1.31 -3.64 22.25
N TYR A 60 1.56 -2.46 21.71
CA TYR A 60 2.84 -1.74 21.82
C TYR A 60 2.58 -0.24 21.71
N ASP A 61 3.50 0.57 22.22
CA ASP A 61 3.60 2.00 21.98
C ASP A 61 4.47 2.24 20.73
N PRO A 62 3.93 2.85 19.66
CA PRO A 62 4.66 3.00 18.38
C PRO A 62 5.86 3.96 18.46
N ILE A 63 6.00 4.72 19.56
CA ILE A 63 7.09 5.67 19.78
C ILE A 63 8.03 5.17 20.88
N LYS A 64 7.51 4.74 22.03
CA LYS A 64 8.35 4.38 23.18
C LYS A 64 9.02 3.02 23.07
N ASP A 65 8.39 2.06 22.38
CA ASP A 65 8.89 0.68 22.30
C ASP A 65 9.86 0.47 21.12
N PHE A 66 10.18 1.53 20.35
CA PHE A 66 11.03 1.44 19.16
C PHE A 66 12.07 2.55 19.11
N GLN A 67 13.32 2.18 18.79
CA GLN A 67 14.36 3.14 18.43
C GLN A 67 14.41 3.31 16.90
N PRO A 68 14.12 4.49 16.34
CA PRO A 68 14.23 4.72 14.91
C PRO A 68 15.69 4.65 14.46
N ILE A 69 15.95 3.90 13.37
CA ILE A 69 17.28 3.75 12.78
C ILE A 69 17.43 4.69 11.57
N SER A 70 16.58 4.51 10.56
CA SER A 70 16.60 5.32 9.34
C SER A 70 15.28 5.19 8.58
N ALA A 71 14.98 6.20 7.75
CA ALA A 71 13.90 6.12 6.77
C ALA A 71 14.38 5.34 5.55
N GLY A 72 13.89 4.10 5.38
CA GLY A 72 14.31 3.25 4.25
C GLY A 72 13.75 3.68 2.90
N VAL A 73 12.46 4.04 2.84
CA VAL A 73 11.79 4.45 1.59
C VAL A 73 10.55 5.29 1.88
N VAL A 74 10.34 6.37 1.13
CA VAL A 74 9.05 7.08 1.09
C VAL A 74 8.18 6.40 0.03
N SER A 75 7.09 5.77 0.46
CA SER A 75 6.20 5.04 -0.44
C SER A 75 5.00 5.88 -0.86
N SER A 76 4.87 6.13 -2.16
CA SER A 76 3.63 6.61 -2.78
C SER A 76 2.79 5.44 -3.28
N LEU A 77 1.47 5.60 -3.28
CA LEU A 77 0.55 4.61 -3.81
C LEU A 77 0.14 4.99 -5.24
N LEU A 78 0.42 4.10 -6.19
CA LEU A 78 -0.12 4.15 -7.54
C LEU A 78 -1.48 3.46 -7.54
N MET A 79 -2.52 4.19 -7.90
CA MET A 79 -3.85 3.62 -8.16
C MET A 79 -3.88 3.06 -9.57
N VAL A 80 -4.26 1.78 -9.66
CA VAL A 80 -4.42 1.06 -10.92
C VAL A 80 -5.76 0.35 -10.98
N VAL A 81 -6.22 0.08 -12.19
CA VAL A 81 -7.43 -0.71 -12.45
C VAL A 81 -7.15 -1.88 -13.38
N HIS A 82 -7.93 -2.94 -13.26
CA HIS A 82 -7.92 -4.01 -14.24
C HIS A 82 -8.46 -3.49 -15.59
N PRO A 83 -7.93 -3.93 -16.76
CA PRO A 83 -8.36 -3.44 -18.07
C PRO A 83 -9.86 -3.59 -18.39
N SER A 84 -10.56 -4.50 -17.72
CA SER A 84 -12.02 -4.68 -17.82
C SER A 84 -12.83 -3.52 -17.22
N VAL A 85 -12.22 -2.68 -16.38
CA VAL A 85 -12.87 -1.48 -15.86
C VAL A 85 -12.91 -0.43 -16.97
N PRO A 86 -14.09 0.09 -17.34
CA PRO A 86 -14.24 1.09 -18.41
C PRO A 86 -13.82 2.51 -17.95
N ALA A 87 -12.68 2.61 -17.27
CA ALA A 87 -12.05 3.86 -16.86
C ALA A 87 -10.58 3.87 -17.28
N LYS A 88 -10.20 4.90 -18.03
CA LYS A 88 -8.81 5.16 -18.46
C LYS A 88 -8.15 6.29 -17.69
N THR A 89 -8.95 7.10 -16.99
CA THR A 89 -8.51 8.22 -16.16
C THR A 89 -9.11 8.11 -14.76
N LEU A 90 -8.50 8.78 -13.77
CA LEU A 90 -9.08 8.87 -12.43
C LEU A 90 -10.48 9.52 -12.46
N LYS A 91 -10.67 10.53 -13.31
CA LYS A 91 -11.97 11.22 -13.48
C LYS A 91 -13.05 10.27 -14.01
N GLU A 92 -12.73 9.43 -14.97
CA GLU A 92 -13.64 8.39 -15.46
C GLU A 92 -13.96 7.36 -14.37
N LEU A 93 -12.97 6.95 -13.57
CA LEU A 93 -13.21 6.04 -12.45
C LEU A 93 -14.17 6.69 -11.44
N ILE A 94 -13.96 7.95 -11.08
CA ILE A 94 -14.84 8.69 -10.17
C ILE A 94 -16.26 8.75 -10.72
N ALA A 95 -16.44 9.13 -11.99
CA ALA A 95 -17.76 9.17 -12.63
C ALA A 95 -18.45 7.79 -12.62
N LEU A 96 -17.68 6.73 -12.87
CA LEU A 96 -18.15 5.36 -12.85
C LEU A 96 -18.61 4.92 -11.45
N THR A 97 -17.80 5.20 -10.43
CA THR A 97 -17.96 4.66 -9.07
C THR A 97 -18.81 5.53 -8.13
N SER A 98 -19.00 6.82 -8.46
CA SER A 98 -19.87 7.74 -7.71
C SER A 98 -21.37 7.52 -7.99
N SER A 99 -21.72 6.98 -9.16
CA SER A 99 -23.11 6.68 -9.52
C SER A 99 -23.76 5.61 -8.62
N GLY A 100 -22.94 4.72 -8.05
CA GLY A 100 -23.37 3.59 -7.23
C GLY A 100 -24.18 2.52 -7.97
N LYS A 101 -24.26 2.59 -9.31
CA LYS A 101 -25.02 1.62 -10.13
C LYS A 101 -24.31 0.27 -10.23
N GLU A 102 -22.99 0.30 -10.25
CA GLU A 102 -22.13 -0.87 -10.32
C GLU A 102 -21.25 -0.94 -9.07
N GLN A 103 -21.04 -2.15 -8.56
CA GLN A 103 -20.16 -2.41 -7.42
C GLN A 103 -18.76 -2.75 -7.91
N TYR A 104 -17.80 -1.96 -7.47
CA TYR A 104 -16.39 -2.16 -7.74
C TYR A 104 -15.65 -2.43 -6.44
N ASN A 105 -14.73 -3.38 -6.46
CA ASN A 105 -13.94 -3.74 -5.29
C ASN A 105 -12.54 -3.14 -5.38
N PHE A 106 -12.01 -2.72 -4.23
CA PHE A 106 -10.59 -2.41 -4.10
C PHE A 106 -9.91 -3.32 -3.08
N ALA A 107 -8.67 -3.72 -3.36
CA ALA A 107 -7.90 -4.58 -2.46
C ALA A 107 -6.83 -3.82 -1.69
N SER A 108 -6.52 -4.32 -0.49
CA SER A 108 -5.36 -3.90 0.29
C SER A 108 -4.66 -5.10 0.94
N GLY A 109 -3.48 -4.86 1.52
CA GLY A 109 -2.78 -5.84 2.35
C GLY A 109 -3.42 -6.09 3.73
N GLY A 110 -4.63 -5.59 3.96
CA GLY A 110 -5.41 -5.79 5.19
C GLY A 110 -5.93 -4.48 5.78
N ILE A 111 -6.89 -4.61 6.70
CA ILE A 111 -7.43 -3.47 7.46
C ILE A 111 -6.30 -2.79 8.24
N GLY A 112 -6.24 -1.46 8.16
CA GLY A 112 -5.23 -0.63 8.82
C GLY A 112 -3.90 -0.51 8.06
N THR A 113 -3.84 -0.96 6.80
CA THR A 113 -2.72 -0.64 5.90
C THR A 113 -2.91 0.72 5.24
N LEU A 114 -1.83 1.29 4.68
CA LEU A 114 -1.89 2.55 3.93
C LEU A 114 -2.85 2.44 2.73
N ALA A 115 -2.85 1.31 2.02
CA ALA A 115 -3.75 1.08 0.89
C ALA A 115 -5.23 0.97 1.31
N HIS A 116 -5.52 0.43 2.51
CA HIS A 116 -6.88 0.46 3.07
C HIS A 116 -7.34 1.90 3.29
N VAL A 117 -6.55 2.70 4.01
CA VAL A 117 -6.88 4.10 4.31
C VAL A 117 -6.98 4.93 3.03
N ALA A 118 -6.11 4.70 2.05
CA ALA A 118 -6.16 5.40 0.77
C ALA A 118 -7.44 5.11 -0.03
N GLY A 119 -7.92 3.86 -0.03
CA GLY A 119 -9.19 3.52 -0.68
C GLY A 119 -10.40 4.13 0.01
N GLU A 120 -10.42 4.12 1.35
CA GLU A 120 -11.49 4.80 2.09
C GLU A 120 -11.45 6.32 1.92
N LEU A 121 -10.25 6.92 1.87
CA LEU A 121 -10.08 8.34 1.57
C LEU A 121 -10.55 8.68 0.15
N TYR A 122 -10.30 7.81 -0.82
CA TYR A 122 -10.83 7.94 -2.18
C TYR A 122 -12.36 7.94 -2.17
N ASN A 123 -13.00 6.97 -1.50
CA ASN A 123 -14.45 6.92 -1.36
C ASN A 123 -14.99 8.21 -0.73
N GLN A 124 -14.39 8.65 0.38
CA GLN A 124 -14.80 9.85 1.11
C GLN A 124 -14.69 11.12 0.26
N LYS A 125 -13.57 11.32 -0.47
CA LYS A 125 -13.33 12.53 -1.26
C LYS A 125 -14.14 12.60 -2.54
N THR A 126 -14.49 11.45 -3.12
CA THR A 126 -15.09 11.40 -4.46
C THR A 126 -16.58 11.05 -4.45
N GLY A 127 -17.13 10.69 -3.29
CA GLY A 127 -18.48 10.14 -3.17
C GLY A 127 -18.62 8.73 -3.78
N SER A 128 -17.49 8.09 -4.12
CA SER A 128 -17.46 6.74 -4.67
C SER A 128 -17.82 5.70 -3.61
N LYS A 129 -18.28 4.53 -4.09
CA LYS A 129 -18.67 3.41 -3.23
C LYS A 129 -17.89 2.15 -3.58
N LEU A 130 -16.56 2.23 -3.55
CA LEU A 130 -15.72 1.04 -3.69
C LEU A 130 -15.82 0.18 -2.43
N THR A 131 -15.99 -1.13 -2.59
CA THR A 131 -15.99 -2.06 -1.45
C THR A 131 -14.58 -2.55 -1.17
N HIS A 132 -14.14 -2.44 0.08
CA HIS A 132 -12.82 -2.93 0.50
C HIS A 132 -12.80 -4.46 0.63
N VAL A 133 -11.81 -5.09 -0.01
CA VAL A 133 -11.50 -6.51 0.15
C VAL A 133 -10.10 -6.66 0.81
N PRO A 134 -10.02 -7.04 2.09
CA PRO A 134 -8.74 -7.18 2.79
C PRO A 134 -8.05 -8.51 2.47
N TYR A 135 -6.76 -8.47 2.15
CA TYR A 135 -5.92 -9.66 2.00
C TYR A 135 -4.90 -9.77 3.13
N LYS A 136 -4.28 -10.96 3.28
CA LYS A 136 -3.15 -11.17 4.20
C LYS A 136 -1.82 -10.72 3.57
N GLY A 137 -1.76 -9.46 3.11
CA GLY A 137 -0.58 -8.87 2.47
C GLY A 137 -0.77 -8.56 0.98
N ALA A 138 0.24 -7.90 0.41
CA ALA A 138 0.18 -7.32 -0.93
C ALA A 138 0.18 -8.35 -2.08
N GLY A 139 0.88 -9.48 -1.92
CA GLY A 139 1.03 -10.48 -2.98
C GLY A 139 -0.30 -11.10 -3.43
N PRO A 140 -1.09 -11.70 -2.51
CA PRO A 140 -2.41 -12.23 -2.84
C PRO A 140 -3.35 -11.19 -3.47
N ALA A 141 -3.34 -9.95 -2.97
CA ALA A 141 -4.14 -8.86 -3.53
C ALA A 141 -3.76 -8.51 -4.98
N LEU A 142 -2.45 -8.49 -5.28
CA LEU A 142 -1.95 -8.22 -6.63
C LEU A 142 -2.36 -9.32 -7.61
N ASN A 143 -2.25 -10.59 -7.21
CA ASN A 143 -2.66 -11.71 -8.06
C ASN A 143 -4.13 -11.61 -8.47
N ASP A 144 -5.02 -11.27 -7.52
CA ASP A 144 -6.44 -11.12 -7.80
C ASP A 144 -6.78 -9.86 -8.60
N ALA A 145 -6.00 -8.78 -8.45
CA ALA A 145 -6.13 -7.59 -9.30
C ALA A 145 -5.73 -7.89 -10.76
N VAL A 146 -4.61 -8.61 -10.96
CA VAL A 146 -4.16 -9.05 -12.30
C VAL A 146 -5.14 -10.03 -12.92
N ALA A 147 -5.77 -10.90 -12.12
CA ALA A 147 -6.81 -11.82 -12.59
C ALA A 147 -8.18 -11.16 -12.82
N GLY A 148 -8.33 -9.86 -12.53
CA GLY A 148 -9.59 -9.12 -12.70
C GLY A 148 -10.67 -9.42 -11.65
N ARG A 149 -10.36 -10.22 -10.62
CA ARG A 149 -11.26 -10.48 -9.48
C ARG A 149 -11.46 -9.22 -8.64
N ILE A 150 -10.41 -8.40 -8.55
CA ILE A 150 -10.45 -7.07 -7.93
C ILE A 150 -10.25 -6.01 -9.02
N GLN A 151 -11.11 -5.01 -9.04
CA GLN A 151 -11.16 -4.02 -10.12
C GLN A 151 -10.21 -2.85 -9.88
N VAL A 152 -9.99 -2.46 -8.61
CA VAL A 152 -9.13 -1.34 -8.23
C VAL A 152 -8.04 -1.82 -7.27
N TYR A 153 -6.80 -1.41 -7.49
CA TYR A 153 -5.69 -1.76 -6.61
C TYR A 153 -4.76 -0.57 -6.39
N MET A 154 -4.16 -0.49 -5.21
CA MET A 154 -3.23 0.58 -4.84
C MET A 154 -2.02 -0.02 -4.15
N ASN A 155 -0.83 0.25 -4.69
CA ASN A 155 0.43 -0.18 -4.09
C ASN A 155 1.59 0.69 -4.56
N ASN A 156 2.79 0.43 -4.06
CA ASN A 156 3.99 1.12 -4.52
C ASN A 156 4.33 0.78 -5.97
N ILE A 157 4.93 1.74 -6.68
CA ILE A 157 5.25 1.62 -8.11
C ILE A 157 6.07 0.36 -8.41
N PRO A 158 7.16 0.02 -7.68
CA PRO A 158 7.99 -1.13 -8.05
C PRO A 158 7.23 -2.46 -8.09
N LYS A 159 6.20 -2.65 -7.24
CA LYS A 159 5.40 -3.88 -7.24
C LYS A 159 4.42 -3.95 -8.41
N ILE A 160 3.96 -2.80 -8.90
CA ILE A 160 2.92 -2.73 -9.94
C ILE A 160 3.53 -2.52 -11.34
N LEU A 161 4.70 -1.91 -11.43
CA LEU A 161 5.31 -1.49 -12.69
C LEU A 161 5.40 -2.61 -13.75
N PRO A 162 5.78 -3.86 -13.43
CA PRO A 162 5.79 -4.94 -14.43
C PRO A 162 4.39 -5.25 -15.01
N HIS A 163 3.34 -5.12 -14.19
CA HIS A 163 1.95 -5.36 -14.60
C HIS A 163 1.36 -4.19 -15.40
N VAL A 164 1.86 -2.97 -15.15
CA VAL A 164 1.55 -1.80 -15.98
C VAL A 164 2.22 -1.91 -17.35
N GLN A 165 3.50 -2.28 -17.38
CA GLN A 165 4.26 -2.43 -18.62
C GLN A 165 3.71 -3.53 -19.53
N SER A 166 3.21 -4.63 -18.95
CA SER A 166 2.55 -5.72 -19.71
C SER A 166 1.10 -5.41 -20.10
N GLY A 167 0.52 -4.31 -19.63
CA GLY A 167 -0.89 -3.96 -19.85
C GLY A 167 -1.89 -4.76 -19.02
N ALA A 168 -1.43 -5.63 -18.12
CA ALA A 168 -2.27 -6.39 -17.20
C ALA A 168 -3.01 -5.49 -16.18
N LEU A 169 -2.45 -4.32 -15.88
CA LEU A 169 -3.07 -3.28 -15.06
C LEU A 169 -2.90 -1.91 -15.71
N ARG A 170 -3.91 -1.04 -15.58
CA ARG A 170 -3.89 0.33 -16.11
C ARG A 170 -3.65 1.33 -14.99
N PRO A 171 -2.61 2.17 -15.04
CA PRO A 171 -2.39 3.21 -14.04
C PRO A 171 -3.33 4.39 -14.24
N LEU A 172 -3.87 4.94 -13.15
CA LEU A 172 -4.78 6.08 -13.19
C LEU A 172 -4.20 7.34 -12.54
N ALA A 173 -3.63 7.21 -11.33
CA ALA A 173 -3.07 8.34 -10.61
C ALA A 173 -2.10 7.89 -9.51
N LEU A 174 -1.13 8.75 -9.20
CA LEU A 174 -0.17 8.57 -8.12
C LEU A 174 -0.52 9.47 -6.92
N GLY A 175 -0.65 8.88 -5.74
CA GLY A 175 -0.77 9.60 -4.47
C GLY A 175 0.58 10.16 -4.02
N ALA A 176 1.05 11.21 -4.69
CA ALA A 176 2.32 11.88 -4.42
C ALA A 176 2.23 13.38 -4.75
N ALA A 177 3.17 14.17 -4.22
CA ALA A 177 3.27 15.61 -4.51
C ALA A 177 3.76 15.91 -5.94
N LYS A 178 4.47 14.97 -6.57
CA LYS A 178 5.00 15.07 -7.93
C LYS A 178 4.86 13.73 -8.63
N ARG A 179 4.80 13.75 -9.96
CA ARG A 179 4.84 12.53 -10.78
C ARG A 179 6.12 11.73 -10.54
N SER A 180 6.06 10.44 -10.83
CA SER A 180 7.23 9.57 -10.77
C SER A 180 8.01 9.64 -12.09
N ALA A 181 9.34 9.68 -12.01
CA ALA A 181 10.20 9.53 -13.20
C ALA A 181 10.03 8.17 -13.89
N LEU A 182 9.55 7.14 -13.18
CA LEU A 182 9.27 5.81 -13.74
C LEU A 182 7.96 5.77 -14.54
N LEU A 183 7.05 6.73 -14.29
CA LEU A 183 5.72 6.82 -14.91
C LEU A 183 5.38 8.31 -15.16
N PRO A 184 6.12 9.00 -16.05
CA PRO A 184 5.98 10.45 -16.24
C PRO A 184 4.62 10.87 -16.80
N ASP A 185 3.92 9.96 -17.49
CA ASP A 185 2.62 10.21 -18.09
C ASP A 185 1.45 10.00 -17.11
N VAL A 186 1.71 9.38 -15.95
CA VAL A 186 0.68 9.14 -14.94
C VAL A 186 0.56 10.38 -14.04
N PRO A 187 -0.61 11.03 -13.98
CA PRO A 187 -0.79 12.23 -13.18
C PRO A 187 -0.73 11.93 -11.68
N THR A 188 -0.49 12.97 -10.88
CA THR A 188 -0.78 12.89 -9.44
C THR A 188 -2.29 12.90 -9.20
N THR A 189 -2.75 12.47 -8.02
CA THR A 189 -4.17 12.58 -7.65
C THR A 189 -4.65 14.04 -7.68
N ALA A 190 -3.79 14.98 -7.28
CA ALA A 190 -4.09 16.41 -7.33
C ALA A 190 -4.25 16.93 -8.76
N GLU A 191 -3.32 16.58 -9.66
CA GLU A 191 -3.41 16.92 -11.09
C GLU A 191 -4.65 16.30 -11.76
N ALA A 192 -5.07 15.14 -11.28
CA ALA A 192 -6.28 14.45 -11.75
C ALA A 192 -7.59 14.98 -11.13
N GLY A 193 -7.52 16.05 -10.33
CA GLY A 193 -8.69 16.74 -9.77
C GLY A 193 -9.23 16.16 -8.47
N MET A 194 -8.51 15.25 -7.82
CA MET A 194 -8.85 14.72 -6.49
C MET A 194 -8.09 15.51 -5.43
N THR A 195 -8.69 16.62 -4.96
CA THR A 195 -8.14 17.51 -3.92
C THR A 195 -8.65 17.20 -2.54
#